data_AF-A0A7X9D7X2-F1
#
_entry.id   AF-A0A7X9D7X2-F1
#
_cell.length_a   1.000
_cell.length_b   1.000
_cell.length_c   1.000
_cell.angle_alpha   90.00
_cell.angle_beta   90.00
_cell.angle_gamma   90.00
#
_symmetry.space_group_name_H-M   'P 1'
#
loop_
_entity.id
_entity.type
_entity.pdbx_description
1 polymer ?
#
loop_
_entity_poly.entity_id
_entity_poly.type
_entity_poly.pdbx_seq_one_letter_code
_entity_poly.pdbx_strand_id
1 'polypeptide(L)'
;MSAKKLKKAADYIGGNGCIIKDGYLIYGWGKYTEPSDIASAAKPFYTHFLFKAIEDTKISSIDESIAQYEKRLNVLNPNLGYKDKFITWRHFATQTACYGVSEKPGTAFVYNDWQMALFVDILFKQVYKTEVSEWDNKILHPLLTDLIECQDNPTLLAFGTNNRPGRIAISPRDFARFGLLYLNQGVWNKNQIIAQGFAKLAITDPLPNSIPRTSGVQAEMIEGQRTIGSQVIPDNQCEHKGSYSWLWWVNGIDSNGKRNWLDAPHDTFAALGHGGKEALIIIPSCNLILSWNQSSIDTDEEQNHAIKLVIQSINHLDLMQGITSNKNNRAHLIRRNGIPFFICGPGDPEDFLYQGEENPNGTRNGDQIQLIKKLAINGGNCIYMIGVRSHGGDGDPSQNPFMNHDPNKPLNNEILNQWESWFEEMDRNDILIFFIFYDDSTCIWHTGDEVCTQEKTFFENIVNRFKKFNNLIWCIAEEYQEVYTAKRISKLASIIRHCDEFRHPIAVHSLDGIDFGILADDPNIDQFAIQYNVKSDTELHNGMVEAWNLARKRYNINMSESAGFGTGESARK
;
A
#
# COMPACT_ATOMS: atom_id res chain seq x y z
N MET A 1 -18.94 -8.41 -8.91
CA MET A 1 -19.61 -7.16 -8.41
C MET A 1 -21.11 -7.15 -8.76
N SER A 2 -21.95 -6.52 -7.92
CA SER A 2 -23.42 -6.46 -8.12
C SER A 2 -23.87 -5.26 -8.96
N ALA A 3 -24.49 -5.50 -10.12
CA ALA A 3 -24.99 -4.44 -11.01
C ALA A 3 -25.98 -3.49 -10.34
N LYS A 4 -26.88 -4.00 -9.48
CA LYS A 4 -27.84 -3.16 -8.73
C LYS A 4 -27.14 -2.20 -7.77
N LYS A 5 -26.07 -2.65 -7.10
CA LYS A 5 -25.29 -1.82 -6.18
C LYS A 5 -24.42 -0.81 -6.92
N LEU A 6 -23.84 -1.21 -8.07
CA LEU A 6 -23.11 -0.29 -8.96
C LEU A 6 -24.01 0.82 -9.48
N LYS A 7 -25.24 0.49 -9.91
CA LYS A 7 -26.23 1.50 -10.30
C LYS A 7 -26.54 2.45 -9.14
N LYS A 8 -26.76 1.94 -7.93
CA LYS A 8 -27.00 2.78 -6.74
C LYS A 8 -25.84 3.76 -6.48
N ALA A 9 -24.59 3.30 -6.62
CA ALA A 9 -23.43 4.16 -6.48
C ALA A 9 -23.38 5.24 -7.57
N ALA A 10 -23.58 4.86 -8.84
CA ALA A 10 -23.61 5.80 -9.96
C ALA A 10 -24.75 6.83 -9.85
N ASP A 11 -25.95 6.42 -9.41
CA ASP A 11 -27.09 7.32 -9.17
C ASP A 11 -26.78 8.34 -8.05
N TYR A 12 -26.01 7.93 -7.02
CA TYR A 12 -25.58 8.81 -5.94
C TYR A 12 -24.51 9.80 -6.39
N ILE A 13 -23.53 9.34 -7.17
CA ILE A 13 -22.45 10.19 -7.70
C ILE A 13 -23.02 11.19 -8.72
N GLY A 14 -23.88 10.74 -9.64
CA GLY A 14 -24.38 11.57 -10.73
C GLY A 14 -23.30 11.92 -11.77
N GLY A 15 -23.57 12.91 -12.62
CA GLY A 15 -22.62 13.35 -13.65
C GLY A 15 -22.27 12.28 -14.69
N ASN A 16 -21.01 12.29 -15.12
CA ASN A 16 -20.44 11.34 -16.09
C ASN A 16 -19.32 10.56 -15.43
N GLY A 17 -19.31 9.24 -15.51
CA GLY A 17 -18.25 8.49 -14.85
C GLY A 17 -18.17 7.01 -15.19
N CYS A 18 -17.15 6.37 -14.65
CA CYS A 18 -16.89 4.96 -14.83
C CYS A 18 -16.20 4.33 -13.62
N ILE A 19 -16.32 3.01 -13.52
CA ILE A 19 -15.67 2.16 -12.54
C ILE A 19 -14.83 1.13 -13.29
N ILE A 20 -13.54 1.08 -12.94
CA ILE A 20 -12.58 0.08 -13.41
C ILE A 20 -12.31 -0.89 -12.27
N LYS A 21 -12.32 -2.19 -12.58
CA LYS A 21 -11.93 -3.26 -11.64
C LYS A 21 -11.02 -4.23 -12.37
N ASP A 22 -9.87 -4.51 -11.77
CA ASP A 22 -8.85 -5.40 -12.32
C ASP A 22 -8.36 -5.01 -13.71
N GLY A 23 -8.29 -3.69 -13.98
CA GLY A 23 -7.91 -3.13 -15.28
C GLY A 23 -9.03 -3.12 -16.32
N TYR A 24 -10.23 -3.62 -16.00
CA TYR A 24 -11.37 -3.64 -16.92
C TYR A 24 -12.43 -2.59 -16.55
N LEU A 25 -12.94 -1.88 -17.55
CA LEU A 25 -14.14 -1.05 -17.40
C LEU A 25 -15.35 -1.96 -17.13
N ILE A 26 -15.86 -1.94 -15.89
CA ILE A 26 -16.97 -2.81 -15.48
C ILE A 26 -18.31 -2.09 -15.43
N TYR A 27 -18.30 -0.75 -15.34
CA TYR A 27 -19.51 0.05 -15.29
C TYR A 27 -19.22 1.48 -15.77
N GLY A 28 -20.07 2.02 -16.64
CA GLY A 28 -20.01 3.41 -17.10
C GLY A 28 -21.40 4.03 -17.07
N TRP A 29 -21.48 5.33 -16.78
CA TRP A 29 -22.72 6.09 -16.79
C TRP A 29 -22.51 7.49 -17.37
N GLY A 30 -23.59 8.09 -17.86
CA GLY A 30 -23.53 9.39 -18.54
C GLY A 30 -22.61 9.35 -19.76
N LYS A 31 -21.96 10.48 -20.04
CA LYS A 31 -21.01 10.69 -21.15
C LYS A 31 -19.57 10.44 -20.69
N TYR A 32 -19.30 9.25 -20.14
CA TYR A 32 -18.00 8.92 -19.54
C TYR A 32 -16.81 8.88 -20.54
N THR A 33 -17.07 9.05 -21.83
CA THR A 33 -16.06 9.18 -22.90
C THR A 33 -15.94 10.61 -23.43
N GLU A 34 -16.70 11.58 -22.92
CA GLU A 34 -16.58 12.98 -23.35
C GLU A 34 -15.65 13.76 -22.38
N PRO A 35 -14.59 14.42 -22.88
CA PRO A 35 -13.74 15.26 -22.05
C PRO A 35 -14.46 16.48 -21.49
N SER A 36 -14.13 16.80 -20.23
CA SER A 36 -14.51 18.07 -19.59
C SER A 36 -13.37 18.54 -18.69
N ASP A 37 -13.34 19.84 -18.36
CA ASP A 37 -12.40 20.36 -17.35
C ASP A 37 -12.51 19.57 -16.04
N ILE A 38 -11.37 19.12 -15.52
CA ILE A 38 -11.27 18.35 -14.26
C ILE A 38 -10.78 19.20 -13.08
N ALA A 39 -10.70 20.51 -13.29
CA ALA A 39 -10.29 21.46 -12.28
C ALA A 39 -8.97 21.15 -11.58
N SER A 40 -8.95 21.21 -10.25
CA SER A 40 -7.76 20.92 -9.46
C SER A 40 -7.31 19.46 -9.53
N ALA A 41 -8.15 18.54 -10.02
CA ALA A 41 -7.75 17.16 -10.28
C ALA A 41 -6.70 17.07 -11.40
N ALA A 42 -6.41 18.16 -12.11
CA ALA A 42 -5.30 18.28 -13.04
C ALA A 42 -3.92 18.28 -12.36
N LYS A 43 -3.81 18.66 -11.07
CA LYS A 43 -2.55 18.89 -10.37
C LYS A 43 -1.59 17.67 -10.37
N PRO A 44 -2.07 16.43 -10.17
CA PRO A 44 -1.26 15.23 -10.36
C PRO A 44 -0.52 15.10 -11.69
N PHE A 45 -1.08 15.61 -12.79
CA PHE A 45 -0.39 15.59 -14.09
C PHE A 45 0.84 16.49 -14.08
N TYR A 46 0.82 17.61 -13.34
CA TYR A 46 1.98 18.51 -13.25
C TYR A 46 3.13 17.84 -12.51
N THR A 47 2.84 17.13 -11.41
CA THR A 47 3.85 16.31 -10.72
C THR A 47 4.38 15.19 -11.61
N HIS A 48 3.51 14.52 -12.38
CA HIS A 48 3.93 13.51 -13.34
C HIS A 48 5.00 14.07 -14.31
N PHE A 49 4.73 15.22 -14.93
CA PHE A 49 5.68 15.85 -15.84
C PHE A 49 6.92 16.43 -15.14
N LEU A 50 6.84 16.81 -13.86
CA LEU A 50 8.02 17.17 -13.07
C LEU A 50 8.95 15.96 -12.90
N PHE A 51 8.40 14.81 -12.51
CA PHE A 51 9.20 13.59 -12.36
C PHE A 51 9.78 13.11 -13.69
N LYS A 52 9.01 13.17 -14.78
CA LYS A 52 9.53 12.93 -16.14
C LYS A 52 10.69 13.85 -16.50
N ALA A 53 10.62 15.14 -16.15
CA ALA A 53 11.71 16.07 -16.41
C ALA A 53 12.98 15.73 -15.62
N ILE A 54 12.85 15.15 -14.43
CA ILE A 54 13.99 14.68 -13.63
C ILE A 54 14.59 13.41 -14.22
N GLU A 55 13.75 12.44 -14.61
CA GLU A 55 14.20 11.21 -15.29
C GLU A 55 14.94 11.52 -16.60
N ASP A 56 14.43 12.49 -17.35
CA ASP A 56 15.02 12.96 -18.60
C ASP A 56 16.19 13.93 -18.38
N THR A 57 16.65 14.11 -17.14
CA THR A 57 17.78 14.96 -16.73
C THR A 57 17.65 16.44 -17.08
N LYS A 58 16.42 16.92 -17.32
CA LYS A 58 16.12 18.35 -17.56
C LYS A 58 16.13 19.17 -16.28
N ILE A 59 15.87 18.51 -15.15
CA ILE A 59 15.93 19.04 -13.79
C ILE A 59 16.89 18.16 -13.00
N SER A 60 17.81 18.77 -12.26
CA SER A 60 18.84 18.01 -11.53
C SER A 60 18.30 17.28 -10.29
N SER A 61 17.33 17.87 -9.61
CA SER A 61 16.72 17.33 -8.38
C SER A 61 15.39 18.01 -8.06
N ILE A 62 14.53 17.34 -7.30
CA ILE A 62 13.34 17.93 -6.67
C ILE A 62 13.67 19.11 -5.73
N ASP A 63 14.88 19.18 -5.19
CA ASP A 63 15.32 20.25 -4.29
C ASP A 63 16.06 21.39 -5.02
N GLU A 64 16.11 21.33 -6.35
CA GLU A 64 16.65 22.38 -7.17
C GLU A 64 15.82 23.67 -7.05
N SER A 65 16.50 24.83 -6.92
CA SER A 65 15.84 26.14 -6.84
C SER A 65 15.18 26.52 -8.16
N ILE A 66 13.94 27.02 -8.09
CA ILE A 66 13.23 27.50 -9.27
C ILE A 66 13.70 28.87 -9.74
N ALA A 67 14.41 29.63 -8.89
CA ALA A 67 14.82 31.01 -9.17
C ALA A 67 15.87 31.12 -10.29
N GLN A 68 16.45 29.98 -10.70
CA GLN A 68 17.30 29.89 -11.89
C GLN A 68 16.49 29.99 -13.19
N TYR A 69 15.22 29.57 -13.17
CA TYR A 69 14.32 29.62 -14.33
C TYR A 69 13.47 30.89 -14.34
N GLU A 70 13.10 31.41 -13.16
CA GLU A 70 12.35 32.66 -13.01
C GLU A 70 13.11 33.64 -12.11
N LYS A 71 13.96 34.45 -12.73
CA LYS A 71 14.90 35.32 -12.03
C LYS A 71 14.23 36.42 -11.19
N ARG A 72 12.97 36.78 -11.49
CA ARG A 72 12.22 37.80 -10.73
C ARG A 72 12.01 37.40 -9.28
N LEU A 73 12.01 36.10 -8.97
CA LEU A 73 11.93 35.60 -7.58
C LEU A 73 13.13 36.01 -6.72
N ASN A 74 14.29 36.30 -7.32
CA ASN A 74 15.50 36.68 -6.57
C ASN A 74 15.40 38.05 -5.89
N VAL A 75 14.51 38.92 -6.37
CA VAL A 75 14.36 40.31 -5.92
C VAL A 75 13.01 40.58 -5.25
N LEU A 76 12.12 39.58 -5.23
CA LEU A 76 10.77 39.69 -4.68
C LEU A 76 10.80 39.71 -3.14
N ASN A 77 9.88 40.46 -2.52
CA ASN A 77 9.70 40.52 -1.06
C ASN A 77 11.01 40.80 -0.25
N PRO A 78 11.71 41.92 -0.48
CA PRO A 78 12.94 42.27 0.26
C PRO A 78 12.73 42.36 1.78
N ASN A 79 11.55 42.86 2.22
CA ASN A 79 11.19 42.96 3.63
C ASN A 79 10.98 41.60 4.31
N LEU A 80 10.84 40.52 3.52
CA LEU A 80 10.77 39.13 4.01
C LEU A 80 12.09 38.37 3.75
N GLY A 81 13.18 39.10 3.48
CA GLY A 81 14.50 38.51 3.25
C GLY A 81 14.65 37.79 1.91
N TYR A 82 13.92 38.22 0.89
CA TYR A 82 13.92 37.59 -0.44
C TYR A 82 13.52 36.12 -0.41
N LYS A 83 12.50 35.80 0.40
CA LYS A 83 12.14 34.40 0.71
C LYS A 83 11.87 33.55 -0.54
N ASP A 84 11.34 34.14 -1.60
CA ASP A 84 10.86 33.41 -2.78
C ASP A 84 12.00 32.86 -3.65
N LYS A 85 13.24 33.36 -3.48
CA LYS A 85 14.43 32.78 -4.12
C LYS A 85 14.76 31.37 -3.64
N PHE A 86 14.24 30.99 -2.46
CA PHE A 86 14.45 29.68 -1.85
C PHE A 86 13.37 28.65 -2.21
N ILE A 87 12.44 29.00 -3.09
CA ILE A 87 11.45 28.04 -3.60
C ILE A 87 12.17 26.97 -4.45
N THR A 88 11.74 25.72 -4.31
CA THR A 88 12.24 24.55 -5.05
C THR A 88 11.09 23.82 -5.75
N TRP A 89 11.40 22.87 -6.62
CA TRP A 89 10.36 22.03 -7.24
C TRP A 89 9.54 21.24 -6.22
N ARG A 90 10.16 20.74 -5.15
CA ARG A 90 9.47 20.11 -4.01
C ARG A 90 8.44 21.04 -3.40
N HIS A 91 8.81 22.30 -3.16
CA HIS A 91 7.90 23.27 -2.58
C HIS A 91 6.68 23.53 -3.48
N PHE A 92 6.88 23.55 -4.80
CA PHE A 92 5.77 23.60 -5.75
C PHE A 92 4.89 22.35 -5.69
N ALA A 93 5.49 21.16 -5.82
CA ALA A 93 4.77 19.90 -5.90
C ALA A 93 4.10 19.45 -4.59
N THR A 94 4.40 20.11 -3.47
CA THR A 94 3.78 19.83 -2.16
C THR A 94 2.92 20.98 -1.66
N GLN A 95 2.69 22.04 -2.45
CA GLN A 95 1.92 23.23 -2.04
C GLN A 95 2.49 23.90 -0.78
N THR A 96 3.83 23.93 -0.65
CA THR A 96 4.54 24.54 0.48
C THR A 96 5.49 25.67 0.04
N ALA A 97 5.38 26.19 -1.18
CA ALA A 97 6.22 27.31 -1.61
C ALA A 97 5.91 28.62 -0.90
N CYS A 98 4.73 28.72 -0.27
CA CYS A 98 4.26 29.93 0.40
C CYS A 98 4.30 31.14 -0.53
N TYR A 99 4.08 30.95 -1.83
CA TYR A 99 4.09 32.02 -2.82
C TYR A 99 2.84 32.91 -2.63
N GLY A 100 3.03 34.24 -2.53
CA GLY A 100 1.95 35.18 -2.27
C GLY A 100 1.49 35.27 -0.80
N VAL A 101 2.12 34.54 0.11
CA VAL A 101 1.95 34.70 1.57
C VAL A 101 3.30 34.90 2.25
N SER A 102 3.31 35.39 3.50
CA SER A 102 4.54 35.84 4.18
C SER A 102 5.48 34.74 4.66
N GLU A 103 4.97 33.52 4.86
CA GLU A 103 5.74 32.38 5.36
C GLU A 103 6.88 31.98 4.41
N LYS A 104 7.95 31.41 4.97
CA LYS A 104 9.09 30.91 4.19
C LYS A 104 8.70 29.62 3.47
N PRO A 105 9.26 29.34 2.26
CA PRO A 105 9.06 28.06 1.60
C PRO A 105 9.36 26.87 2.53
N GLY A 106 8.49 25.87 2.51
CA GLY A 106 8.57 24.65 3.33
C GLY A 106 8.00 24.77 4.74
N THR A 107 7.60 25.97 5.19
CA THR A 107 7.19 26.18 6.59
C THR A 107 5.67 26.17 6.81
N ALA A 108 4.88 26.29 5.75
CA ALA A 108 3.42 26.20 5.82
C ALA A 108 2.84 25.62 4.52
N PHE A 109 1.67 25.01 4.64
CA PHE A 109 0.88 24.54 3.51
C PHE A 109 -0.06 25.65 3.01
N VAL A 110 -0.11 25.83 1.70
CA VAL A 110 -0.96 26.81 1.01
C VAL A 110 -1.53 26.18 -0.25
N TYR A 111 -2.80 25.78 -0.24
CA TYR A 111 -3.45 25.28 -1.46
C TYR A 111 -3.73 26.46 -2.41
N ASN A 112 -2.84 26.65 -3.40
CA ASN A 112 -2.69 27.92 -4.11
C ASN A 112 -2.64 27.78 -5.64
N ASP A 113 -3.61 28.36 -6.35
CA ASP A 113 -3.68 28.30 -7.82
C ASP A 113 -2.79 29.33 -8.54
N TRP A 114 -2.37 30.41 -7.88
CA TRP A 114 -1.37 31.34 -8.44
C TRP A 114 0.01 30.67 -8.50
N GLN A 115 0.36 29.92 -7.45
CA GLN A 115 1.57 29.09 -7.42
C GLN A 115 1.53 28.02 -8.51
N MET A 116 0.40 27.34 -8.70
CA MET A 116 0.28 26.30 -9.72
C MET A 116 0.42 26.84 -11.14
N ALA A 117 -0.10 28.04 -11.42
CA ALA A 117 0.13 28.69 -12.69
C ALA A 117 1.63 28.96 -12.94
N LEU A 118 2.34 29.48 -11.94
CA LEU A 118 3.78 29.70 -12.02
C LEU A 118 4.55 28.38 -12.21
N PHE A 119 4.18 27.34 -11.46
CA PHE A 119 4.77 26.00 -11.59
C PHE A 119 4.64 25.46 -13.02
N VAL A 120 3.43 25.45 -13.57
CA VAL A 120 3.16 24.93 -14.93
C VAL A 120 3.87 25.78 -15.99
N ASP A 121 3.85 27.11 -15.86
CA ASP A 121 4.51 28.00 -16.82
C ASP A 121 6.03 27.77 -16.85
N ILE A 122 6.68 27.68 -15.69
CA ILE A 122 8.13 27.42 -15.63
C ILE A 122 8.44 26.02 -16.19
N LEU A 123 7.71 24.99 -15.73
CA LEU A 123 7.95 23.62 -16.15
C LEU A 123 7.82 23.50 -17.68
N PHE A 124 6.72 23.95 -18.27
CA PHE A 124 6.50 23.73 -19.70
C PHE A 124 7.25 24.72 -20.61
N LYS A 125 7.35 26.00 -20.23
CA LYS A 125 8.02 27.00 -21.08
C LYS A 125 9.54 27.01 -20.91
N GLN A 126 10.05 26.83 -19.70
CA GLN A 126 11.49 26.96 -19.44
C GLN A 126 12.21 25.61 -19.44
N VAL A 127 11.62 24.58 -18.82
CA VAL A 127 12.24 23.24 -18.72
C VAL A 127 11.99 22.43 -20.00
N TYR A 128 10.73 22.29 -20.41
CA TYR A 128 10.39 21.58 -21.65
C TYR A 128 10.57 22.43 -22.91
N LYS A 129 10.76 23.75 -22.78
CA LYS A 129 11.03 24.69 -23.88
C LYS A 129 9.93 24.71 -24.93
N THR A 130 8.68 24.77 -24.47
CA THR A 130 7.49 24.66 -25.31
C THR A 130 6.55 25.85 -25.12
N GLU A 131 6.04 26.40 -26.22
CA GLU A 131 5.01 27.43 -26.19
C GLU A 131 3.62 26.86 -25.87
N VAL A 132 2.73 27.69 -25.30
CA VAL A 132 1.40 27.25 -24.83
C VAL A 132 0.60 26.50 -25.89
N SER A 133 0.64 26.95 -27.14
CA SER A 133 -0.09 26.33 -28.26
C SER A 133 0.41 24.93 -28.64
N GLU A 134 1.57 24.52 -28.14
CA GLU A 134 2.20 23.24 -28.47
C GLU A 134 2.20 22.26 -27.28
N TRP A 135 1.65 22.65 -26.12
CA TRP A 135 1.66 21.83 -24.91
C TRP A 135 1.02 20.45 -25.10
N ASP A 136 -0.07 20.35 -25.86
CA ASP A 136 -0.69 19.06 -26.16
C ASP A 136 0.24 18.17 -27.00
N ASN A 137 0.64 18.67 -28.17
CA ASN A 137 1.38 17.90 -29.18
C ASN A 137 2.84 17.61 -28.81
N LYS A 138 3.46 18.38 -27.90
CA LYS A 138 4.88 18.20 -27.51
C LYS A 138 5.06 17.68 -26.09
N ILE A 139 4.04 17.76 -25.24
CA ILE A 139 4.13 17.34 -23.83
C ILE A 139 3.05 16.31 -23.53
N LEU A 140 1.77 16.70 -23.51
CA LEU A 140 0.70 15.83 -23.01
C LEU A 140 0.61 14.51 -23.80
N HIS A 141 0.52 14.60 -25.13
CA HIS A 141 0.33 13.44 -26.00
C HIS A 141 1.56 12.52 -26.01
N PRO A 142 2.74 12.98 -26.47
CA PRO A 142 3.89 12.09 -26.65
C PRO A 142 4.51 11.59 -25.35
N LEU A 143 4.39 12.34 -24.24
CA LEU A 143 5.03 11.99 -22.97
C LEU A 143 4.08 11.30 -21.98
N LEU A 144 2.77 11.23 -22.29
CA LEU A 144 1.81 10.58 -21.41
C LEU A 144 0.66 9.92 -22.16
N THR A 145 -0.24 10.70 -22.78
CA THR A 145 -1.57 10.18 -23.14
C THR A 145 -1.54 9.20 -24.31
N ASP A 146 -0.59 9.34 -25.23
CA ASP A 146 -0.36 8.34 -26.29
C ASP A 146 0.24 7.06 -25.70
N LEU A 147 1.12 7.19 -24.70
CA LEU A 147 1.79 6.07 -24.03
C LEU A 147 0.83 5.23 -23.19
N ILE A 148 -0.20 5.86 -22.61
CA ILE A 148 -1.27 5.18 -21.88
C ILE A 148 -2.53 4.95 -22.73
N GLU A 149 -2.42 5.11 -24.05
CA GLU A 149 -3.48 4.78 -25.01
C GLU A 149 -4.84 5.44 -24.69
N CYS A 150 -4.81 6.74 -24.35
CA CYS A 150 -6.00 7.58 -24.25
C CYS A 150 -6.78 7.58 -25.59
N GLN A 151 -8.11 7.61 -25.50
CA GLN A 151 -9.01 7.46 -26.66
C GLN A 151 -9.87 8.69 -26.92
N ASP A 152 -9.94 9.62 -25.97
CA ASP A 152 -10.89 10.73 -25.94
C ASP A 152 -10.20 12.08 -26.13
N ASN A 153 -8.96 12.09 -26.64
CA ASN A 153 -8.18 13.30 -26.98
C ASN A 153 -8.11 14.34 -25.85
N PRO A 154 -7.50 14.01 -24.71
CA PRO A 154 -7.31 14.95 -23.61
C PRO A 154 -6.45 16.16 -24.03
N THR A 155 -6.64 17.28 -23.34
CA THR A 155 -5.93 18.55 -23.61
C THR A 155 -5.53 19.27 -22.32
N LEU A 156 -4.35 19.91 -22.31
CA LEU A 156 -3.87 20.88 -21.30
C LEU A 156 -4.48 22.28 -21.49
N LEU A 157 -5.35 22.45 -22.48
CA LEU A 157 -5.92 23.73 -22.90
C LEU A 157 -7.46 23.70 -22.83
N ALA A 158 -8.01 23.24 -21.70
CA ALA A 158 -9.46 23.09 -21.49
C ALA A 158 -10.29 24.35 -21.84
N PHE A 159 -9.69 25.54 -21.72
CA PHE A 159 -10.31 26.83 -22.05
C PHE A 159 -9.58 27.58 -23.18
N GLY A 160 -8.74 26.90 -23.96
CA GLY A 160 -7.90 27.47 -25.01
C GLY A 160 -6.60 28.10 -24.51
N THR A 161 -5.79 28.62 -25.44
CA THR A 161 -4.43 29.12 -25.14
C THR A 161 -4.39 30.40 -24.31
N ASN A 162 -5.47 31.18 -24.34
CA ASN A 162 -5.51 32.52 -23.74
C ASN A 162 -6.26 32.58 -22.40
N ASN A 163 -6.83 31.45 -21.93
CA ASN A 163 -7.57 31.39 -20.67
C ASN A 163 -7.10 30.18 -19.86
N ARG A 164 -6.39 30.45 -18.76
CA ARG A 164 -5.89 29.43 -17.81
C ARG A 164 -5.21 28.22 -18.48
N PRO A 165 -4.21 28.43 -19.36
CA PRO A 165 -3.47 27.33 -19.95
C PRO A 165 -2.85 26.45 -18.85
N GLY A 166 -2.92 25.14 -19.08
CA GLY A 166 -2.57 24.09 -18.11
C GLY A 166 -3.79 23.40 -17.52
N ARG A 167 -4.99 24.01 -17.58
CA ARG A 167 -6.23 23.33 -17.17
C ARG A 167 -6.51 22.15 -18.09
N ILE A 168 -6.72 20.99 -17.49
CA ILE A 168 -6.90 19.73 -18.23
C ILE A 168 -8.36 19.47 -18.49
N ALA A 169 -8.70 19.16 -19.74
CA ALA A 169 -9.95 18.49 -20.08
C ALA A 169 -9.65 17.04 -20.46
N ILE A 170 -10.33 16.10 -19.79
CA ILE A 170 -10.15 14.66 -19.99
C ILE A 170 -11.46 13.93 -19.67
N SER A 171 -11.77 12.85 -20.39
CA SER A 171 -12.97 12.05 -20.10
C SER A 171 -12.76 11.23 -18.83
N PRO A 172 -13.81 10.84 -18.09
CA PRO A 172 -13.67 9.90 -16.98
C PRO A 172 -12.95 8.61 -17.36
N ARG A 173 -13.18 8.09 -18.58
CA ARG A 173 -12.52 6.89 -19.09
C ARG A 173 -11.02 7.06 -19.24
N ASP A 174 -10.56 8.15 -19.85
CA ASP A 174 -9.13 8.42 -20.02
C ASP A 174 -8.48 8.86 -18.71
N PHE A 175 -9.24 9.51 -17.83
CA PHE A 175 -8.75 9.86 -16.50
C PHE A 175 -8.52 8.59 -15.66
N ALA A 176 -9.38 7.57 -15.81
CA ALA A 176 -9.16 6.27 -15.21
C ALA A 176 -7.92 5.54 -15.75
N ARG A 177 -7.50 5.77 -17.01
CA ARG A 177 -6.22 5.24 -17.53
C ARG A 177 -5.02 5.87 -16.83
N PHE A 178 -5.06 7.17 -16.58
CA PHE A 178 -4.05 7.84 -15.76
C PHE A 178 -4.00 7.25 -14.34
N GLY A 179 -5.16 6.97 -13.74
CA GLY A 179 -5.22 6.23 -12.47
C GLY A 179 -4.63 4.83 -12.54
N LEU A 180 -4.90 4.09 -13.63
CA LEU A 180 -4.39 2.73 -13.84
C LEU A 180 -2.86 2.70 -13.98
N LEU A 181 -2.26 3.74 -14.57
CA LEU A 181 -0.81 3.90 -14.59
C LEU A 181 -0.22 3.96 -13.17
N TYR A 182 -0.81 4.75 -12.26
CA TYR A 182 -0.33 4.87 -10.88
C TYR A 182 -0.69 3.66 -10.02
N LEU A 183 -1.84 3.02 -10.26
CA LEU A 183 -2.19 1.74 -9.66
C LEU A 183 -1.15 0.66 -9.98
N ASN A 184 -0.65 0.65 -11.21
CA ASN A 184 0.41 -0.25 -11.68
C ASN A 184 1.82 0.33 -11.47
N GLN A 185 1.98 1.29 -10.56
CA GLN A 185 3.28 1.86 -10.16
C GLN A 185 4.13 2.33 -11.35
N GLY A 186 3.49 2.98 -12.32
CA GLY A 186 4.13 3.57 -13.49
C GLY A 186 4.29 2.64 -14.69
N VAL A 187 3.75 1.41 -14.64
CA VAL A 187 3.82 0.44 -15.74
C VAL A 187 2.54 0.49 -16.59
N TRP A 188 2.72 0.58 -17.91
CA TRP A 188 1.67 0.43 -18.92
C TRP A 188 2.09 -0.56 -20.00
N ASN A 189 1.28 -1.60 -20.26
CA ASN A 189 1.59 -2.63 -21.26
C ASN A 189 3.03 -3.18 -21.18
N LYS A 190 3.50 -3.45 -19.94
CA LYS A 190 4.87 -3.91 -19.60
C LYS A 190 5.99 -2.87 -19.78
N ASN A 191 5.67 -1.66 -20.23
CA ASN A 191 6.62 -0.56 -20.35
C ASN A 191 6.55 0.33 -19.10
N GLN A 192 7.73 0.69 -18.56
CA GLN A 192 7.80 1.68 -17.48
C GLN A 192 7.68 3.09 -18.08
N ILE A 193 6.56 3.76 -17.87
CA ILE A 193 6.30 5.12 -18.38
C ILE A 193 6.91 6.18 -17.46
N ILE A 194 6.78 5.98 -16.15
CA ILE A 194 7.38 6.76 -15.08
C ILE A 194 7.99 5.79 -14.06
N ALA A 195 9.18 6.06 -13.54
CA ALA A 195 9.88 5.19 -12.62
C ALA A 195 9.03 4.84 -11.39
N GLN A 196 9.10 3.56 -10.98
CA GLN A 196 8.35 3.02 -9.86
C GLN A 196 8.53 3.84 -8.57
N GLY A 197 9.75 4.30 -8.30
CA GLY A 197 10.06 5.14 -7.14
C GLY A 197 9.28 6.45 -7.13
N PHE A 198 9.19 7.14 -8.27
CA PHE A 198 8.42 8.38 -8.39
C PHE A 198 6.90 8.14 -8.37
N ALA A 199 6.43 7.07 -9.02
CA ALA A 199 5.02 6.69 -8.97
C ALA A 199 4.56 6.42 -7.53
N LYS A 200 5.37 5.69 -6.75
CA LYS A 200 5.11 5.41 -5.33
C LYS A 200 5.22 6.67 -4.47
N LEU A 201 6.32 7.42 -4.61
CA LEU A 201 6.54 8.68 -3.88
C LEU A 201 5.34 9.61 -4.01
N ALA A 202 4.75 9.71 -5.21
CA ALA A 202 3.65 10.61 -5.49
C ALA A 202 2.41 10.41 -4.60
N ILE A 203 2.19 9.18 -4.14
CA ILE A 203 0.95 8.73 -3.49
C ILE A 203 1.17 8.16 -2.09
N THR A 204 2.42 8.00 -1.62
CA THR A 204 2.72 7.41 -0.30
C THR A 204 3.51 8.33 0.63
N ASP A 205 3.79 9.57 0.23
CA ASP A 205 4.60 10.53 1.00
C ASP A 205 3.81 11.80 1.33
N PRO A 206 2.77 11.72 2.19
CA PRO A 206 2.00 12.90 2.58
C PRO A 206 2.84 13.84 3.45
N LEU A 207 2.50 15.13 3.40
CA LEU A 207 3.06 16.12 4.31
C LEU A 207 2.80 15.71 5.77
N PRO A 208 3.79 15.87 6.67
CA PRO A 208 3.58 15.59 8.07
C PRO A 208 2.62 16.62 8.69
N ASN A 209 1.81 16.18 9.65
CA ASN A 209 0.88 17.03 10.41
C ASN A 209 1.55 18.19 11.16
N SER A 210 2.88 18.17 11.30
CA SER A 210 3.66 19.27 11.87
C SER A 210 3.76 20.49 10.94
N ILE A 211 3.48 20.36 9.64
CA ILE A 211 3.41 21.50 8.72
C ILE A 211 2.05 22.18 8.90
N PRO A 212 1.99 23.42 9.44
CA PRO A 212 0.73 24.11 9.64
C PRO A 212 0.16 24.63 8.31
N ARG A 213 -1.13 24.94 8.29
CA ARG A 213 -1.70 25.80 7.25
C ARG A 213 -1.15 27.23 7.40
N THR A 214 -0.97 27.96 6.30
CA THR A 214 -0.60 29.39 6.36
C THR A 214 -1.57 30.21 7.19
N SER A 215 -1.03 31.23 7.86
CA SER A 215 -1.75 32.32 8.53
C SER A 215 -2.47 33.26 7.56
N GLY A 216 -2.17 33.20 6.26
CA GLY A 216 -2.82 34.00 5.24
C GLY A 216 -2.38 35.47 5.20
N VAL A 217 -1.23 35.80 5.77
CA VAL A 217 -0.66 37.15 5.64
C VAL A 217 -0.11 37.32 4.23
N GLN A 218 -0.68 38.25 3.46
CA GLN A 218 -0.31 38.48 2.06
C GLN A 218 1.15 38.89 1.90
N ALA A 219 1.80 38.35 0.86
CA ALA A 219 3.09 38.80 0.35
C ALA A 219 2.98 39.14 -1.14
N GLU A 220 3.97 39.87 -1.66
CA GLU A 220 4.00 40.21 -3.08
C GLU A 220 4.19 38.94 -3.92
N MET A 221 3.50 38.90 -5.06
CA MET A 221 3.76 37.95 -6.15
C MET A 221 4.50 38.70 -7.27
N ILE A 222 5.04 37.95 -8.22
CA ILE A 222 5.59 38.54 -9.44
C ILE A 222 4.53 39.42 -10.13
N GLU A 223 4.93 40.60 -10.59
CA GLU A 223 4.04 41.50 -11.32
C GLU A 223 3.42 40.81 -12.54
N GLY A 224 2.10 40.93 -12.68
CA GLY A 224 1.34 40.30 -13.76
C GLY A 224 1.19 38.78 -13.64
N GLN A 225 1.51 38.18 -12.48
CA GLN A 225 1.26 36.77 -12.23
C GLN A 225 -0.18 36.42 -12.58
N ARG A 226 -0.38 35.34 -13.35
CA ARG A 226 -1.71 34.77 -13.64
C ARG A 226 -2.08 33.69 -12.62
N THR A 227 -3.36 33.37 -12.51
CA THR A 227 -3.88 32.19 -11.82
C THR A 227 -4.34 31.11 -12.81
N ILE A 228 -4.40 29.86 -12.36
CA ILE A 228 -5.01 28.74 -13.10
C ILE A 228 -6.39 28.36 -12.56
N GLY A 229 -6.87 29.05 -11.52
CA GLY A 229 -8.15 28.78 -10.86
C GLY A 229 -8.61 29.95 -10.00
N SER A 230 -8.48 29.83 -8.68
CA SER A 230 -8.88 30.86 -7.70
C SER A 230 -8.33 32.25 -8.05
N GLN A 231 -9.16 33.27 -7.89
CA GLN A 231 -8.78 34.68 -8.05
C GLN A 231 -8.59 35.39 -6.70
N VAL A 232 -8.69 34.67 -5.58
CA VAL A 232 -8.52 35.21 -4.23
C VAL A 232 -7.04 35.49 -3.98
N ILE A 233 -6.72 36.59 -3.29
CA ILE A 233 -5.37 36.97 -2.87
C ILE A 233 -5.39 37.39 -1.39
N PRO A 234 -4.56 36.77 -0.52
CA PRO A 234 -3.80 35.55 -0.78
C PRO A 234 -4.71 34.33 -0.95
N ASP A 235 -4.33 33.39 -1.81
CA ASP A 235 -5.08 32.16 -2.03
C ASP A 235 -4.73 31.12 -0.94
N ASN A 236 -5.72 30.37 -0.46
CA ASN A 236 -5.56 29.34 0.58
C ASN A 236 -6.84 28.49 0.71
N GLN A 237 -7.12 27.64 -0.28
CA GLN A 237 -8.46 27.08 -0.47
C GLN A 237 -8.85 26.02 0.58
N CYS A 238 -7.90 25.24 1.11
CA CYS A 238 -8.17 24.17 2.05
C CYS A 238 -6.94 23.80 2.90
N GLU A 239 -7.12 22.87 3.83
CA GLU A 239 -6.03 22.27 4.62
C GLU A 239 -5.56 20.95 4.01
N HIS A 240 -4.33 20.53 4.33
CA HIS A 240 -3.79 19.26 3.84
C HIS A 240 -4.28 18.05 4.63
N LYS A 241 -4.66 18.22 5.91
CA LYS A 241 -5.24 17.18 6.79
C LYS A 241 -4.39 15.89 6.89
N GLY A 242 -3.06 16.00 6.83
CA GLY A 242 -2.16 14.84 6.77
C GLY A 242 -2.38 13.96 5.55
N SER A 243 -3.04 14.50 4.53
CA SER A 243 -3.67 13.78 3.42
C SER A 243 -3.29 14.37 2.06
N TYR A 244 -2.27 15.23 2.01
CA TYR A 244 -1.76 15.81 0.77
C TYR A 244 -0.30 15.40 0.55
N SER A 245 -0.03 14.75 -0.58
CA SER A 245 1.30 14.30 -0.99
C SER A 245 1.80 15.17 -2.15
N TRP A 246 2.39 14.58 -3.19
CA TRP A 246 2.96 15.30 -4.33
C TRP A 246 1.87 15.69 -5.34
N LEU A 247 1.00 16.62 -4.94
CA LEU A 247 -0.22 17.05 -5.63
C LEU A 247 -1.35 16.02 -5.71
N TRP A 248 -1.19 14.88 -5.05
CA TRP A 248 -2.23 13.88 -4.82
C TRP A 248 -2.84 14.02 -3.42
N TRP A 249 -4.13 13.68 -3.31
CA TRP A 249 -4.77 13.42 -2.02
C TRP A 249 -4.61 11.95 -1.65
N VAL A 250 -4.36 11.64 -0.39
CA VAL A 250 -4.22 10.26 0.13
C VAL A 250 -5.18 10.05 1.30
N ASN A 251 -5.47 8.79 1.64
CA ASN A 251 -6.34 8.48 2.77
C ASN A 251 -5.60 8.59 4.11
N GLY A 252 -5.00 9.76 4.36
CA GLY A 252 -4.17 10.07 5.52
C GLY A 252 -4.96 10.24 6.81
N ILE A 253 -4.24 10.60 7.87
CA ILE A 253 -4.78 10.86 9.20
C ILE A 253 -4.40 12.29 9.59
N ASP A 254 -5.39 13.10 9.98
CA ASP A 254 -5.16 14.48 10.41
C ASP A 254 -4.52 14.57 11.80
N SER A 255 -4.23 15.79 12.26
CA SER A 255 -3.62 16.03 13.58
C SER A 255 -4.49 15.59 14.77
N ASN A 256 -5.78 15.31 14.56
CA ASN A 256 -6.71 14.84 15.58
C ASN A 256 -6.92 13.32 15.52
N GLY A 257 -6.22 12.61 14.64
CA GLY A 257 -6.38 11.16 14.47
C GLY A 257 -7.55 10.76 13.55
N LYS A 258 -8.21 11.72 12.87
CA LYS A 258 -9.31 11.43 11.95
C LYS A 258 -8.77 11.08 10.56
N ARG A 259 -9.21 9.94 10.04
CA ARG A 259 -8.92 9.49 8.66
C ARG A 259 -9.77 10.25 7.64
N ASN A 260 -9.19 10.60 6.49
CA ASN A 260 -9.87 11.38 5.44
C ASN A 260 -11.13 10.68 4.89
N TRP A 261 -10.99 9.46 4.38
CA TRP A 261 -12.09 8.60 3.95
C TRP A 261 -12.16 7.36 4.85
N LEU A 262 -12.93 7.47 5.94
CA LEU A 262 -13.05 6.46 6.99
C LEU A 262 -13.52 5.09 6.49
N ASP A 263 -14.44 5.07 5.51
CA ASP A 263 -15.01 3.84 4.95
C ASP A 263 -14.16 3.26 3.80
N ALA A 264 -13.08 3.94 3.40
CA ALA A 264 -12.20 3.51 2.32
C ALA A 264 -10.96 2.79 2.88
N PRO A 265 -10.38 1.82 2.15
CA PRO A 265 -9.08 1.26 2.47
C PRO A 265 -8.02 2.33 2.64
N HIS A 266 -7.08 2.10 3.55
CA HIS A 266 -6.08 3.10 3.94
C HIS A 266 -5.11 3.46 2.81
N ASP A 267 -5.00 2.62 1.79
CA ASP A 267 -4.17 2.82 0.59
C ASP A 267 -4.91 3.58 -0.52
N THR A 268 -6.12 4.08 -0.25
CA THR A 268 -6.88 4.91 -1.19
C THR A 268 -6.18 6.26 -1.42
N PHE A 269 -6.09 6.67 -2.68
CA PHE A 269 -5.61 8.00 -3.06
C PHE A 269 -6.43 8.57 -4.21
N ALA A 270 -6.41 9.89 -4.37
CA ALA A 270 -7.26 10.58 -5.33
C ALA A 270 -6.68 11.87 -5.91
N ALA A 271 -7.12 12.19 -7.12
CA ALA A 271 -7.08 13.52 -7.70
C ALA A 271 -8.48 14.14 -7.56
N LEU A 272 -8.58 15.34 -6.97
CA LEU A 272 -9.87 15.98 -6.66
C LEU A 272 -9.93 17.42 -7.21
N GLY A 273 -11.03 17.73 -7.89
CA GLY A 273 -11.41 19.04 -8.41
C GLY A 273 -12.71 19.52 -7.77
N HIS A 274 -12.86 20.85 -7.63
CA HIS A 274 -14.05 21.54 -7.09
C HIS A 274 -14.77 20.77 -5.96
N GLY A 275 -14.09 20.49 -4.84
CA GLY A 275 -14.70 19.81 -3.68
C GLY A 275 -15.02 18.32 -3.86
N GLY A 276 -14.62 17.71 -4.98
CA GLY A 276 -14.90 16.31 -5.34
C GLY A 276 -15.84 16.14 -6.54
N LYS A 277 -16.26 17.23 -7.19
CA LYS A 277 -17.13 17.18 -8.39
C LYS A 277 -16.46 16.49 -9.58
N GLU A 278 -15.14 16.61 -9.64
CA GLU A 278 -14.28 15.91 -10.57
C GLU A 278 -13.31 15.07 -9.75
N ALA A 279 -13.36 13.76 -9.91
CA ALA A 279 -12.52 12.86 -9.14
C ALA A 279 -11.96 11.73 -9.98
N LEU A 280 -10.74 11.36 -9.63
CA LEU A 280 -10.14 10.08 -9.93
C LEU A 280 -9.70 9.49 -8.60
N ILE A 281 -10.32 8.39 -8.17
CA ILE A 281 -10.05 7.70 -6.91
C ILE A 281 -9.54 6.31 -7.21
N ILE A 282 -8.41 5.94 -6.63
CA ILE A 282 -7.75 4.65 -6.82
C ILE A 282 -7.71 3.94 -5.46
N ILE A 283 -8.06 2.66 -5.44
CA ILE A 283 -8.03 1.80 -4.26
C ILE A 283 -7.19 0.55 -4.61
N PRO A 284 -5.87 0.57 -4.34
CA PRO A 284 -4.95 -0.49 -4.78
C PRO A 284 -5.29 -1.88 -4.28
N SER A 285 -5.58 -2.01 -2.99
CA SER A 285 -6.01 -3.25 -2.35
C SER A 285 -7.21 -3.84 -3.08
N CYS A 286 -8.17 -3.01 -3.48
CA CYS A 286 -9.33 -3.46 -4.23
C CYS A 286 -9.10 -3.58 -5.74
N ASN A 287 -7.92 -3.23 -6.26
CA ASN A 287 -7.60 -3.11 -7.69
C ASN A 287 -8.71 -2.36 -8.44
N LEU A 288 -9.14 -1.25 -7.86
CA LEU A 288 -10.36 -0.52 -8.21
C LEU A 288 -10.03 0.94 -8.52
N ILE A 289 -10.66 1.48 -9.56
CA ILE A 289 -10.57 2.90 -9.90
C ILE A 289 -11.99 3.42 -10.10
N LEU A 290 -12.28 4.56 -9.50
CA LEU A 290 -13.49 5.34 -9.74
C LEU A 290 -13.07 6.62 -10.45
N SER A 291 -13.75 6.97 -11.54
CA SER A 291 -13.54 8.27 -12.15
C SER A 291 -14.87 8.90 -12.53
N TRP A 292 -15.02 10.18 -12.22
CA TRP A 292 -16.20 10.94 -12.60
C TRP A 292 -15.87 12.41 -12.79
N ASN A 293 -16.66 13.05 -13.64
CA ASN A 293 -16.66 14.49 -13.87
C ASN A 293 -18.08 15.02 -13.74
N GLN A 294 -18.21 16.29 -13.30
CA GLN A 294 -19.49 16.99 -13.19
C GLN A 294 -20.51 16.25 -12.31
N SER A 295 -20.03 15.61 -11.24
CA SER A 295 -20.89 14.90 -10.28
C SER A 295 -21.62 15.87 -9.36
N SER A 296 -22.56 15.35 -8.56
CA SER A 296 -23.19 16.11 -7.46
C SER A 296 -22.38 16.13 -6.17
N ILE A 297 -21.27 15.39 -6.08
CA ILE A 297 -20.40 15.29 -4.90
C ILE A 297 -19.64 16.61 -4.70
N ASP A 298 -19.69 17.20 -3.49
CA ASP A 298 -19.06 18.50 -3.19
C ASP A 298 -18.36 18.53 -1.80
N THR A 299 -18.36 17.41 -1.07
CA THR A 299 -17.80 17.30 0.28
C THR A 299 -17.01 16.00 0.49
N ASP A 300 -16.08 16.01 1.45
CA ASP A 300 -15.29 14.83 1.82
C ASP A 300 -16.19 13.69 2.34
N GLU A 301 -17.27 14.02 3.07
CA GLU A 301 -18.26 13.06 3.54
C GLU A 301 -19.01 12.38 2.38
N GLU A 302 -19.40 13.13 1.35
CA GLU A 302 -20.06 12.58 0.16
C GLU A 302 -19.10 11.73 -0.68
N GLN A 303 -17.83 12.15 -0.81
CA GLN A 303 -16.78 11.34 -1.44
C GLN A 303 -16.62 10.00 -0.70
N ASN A 304 -16.51 10.04 0.63
CA ASN A 304 -16.43 8.82 1.46
C ASN A 304 -17.65 7.92 1.28
N HIS A 305 -18.86 8.49 1.22
CA HIS A 305 -20.08 7.71 0.98
C HIS A 305 -20.11 7.08 -0.40
N ALA A 306 -19.67 7.79 -1.45
CA ALA A 306 -19.55 7.25 -2.80
C ALA A 306 -18.60 6.04 -2.83
N ILE A 307 -17.42 6.17 -2.21
CA ILE A 307 -16.44 5.08 -2.09
C ILE A 307 -17.06 3.87 -1.38
N LYS A 308 -17.72 4.09 -0.25
CA LYS A 308 -18.41 3.05 0.52
C LYS A 308 -19.43 2.29 -0.32
N LEU A 309 -20.27 2.99 -1.09
CA LEU A 309 -21.29 2.36 -1.94
C LEU A 309 -20.66 1.46 -3.01
N VAL A 310 -19.54 1.88 -3.60
CA VAL A 310 -18.85 1.05 -4.61
C VAL A 310 -18.16 -0.15 -3.96
N ILE A 311 -17.47 0.01 -2.83
CA ILE A 311 -16.85 -1.11 -2.11
C ILE A 311 -17.90 -2.16 -1.72
N GLN A 312 -19.06 -1.72 -1.21
CA GLN A 312 -20.17 -2.61 -0.87
C GLN A 312 -20.74 -3.38 -2.07
N SER A 313 -20.46 -2.94 -3.30
CA SER A 313 -20.85 -3.62 -4.53
C SER A 313 -19.91 -4.75 -4.94
N ILE A 314 -18.71 -4.81 -4.34
CA ILE A 314 -17.77 -5.93 -4.51
C ILE A 314 -18.36 -7.16 -3.81
N ASN A 315 -18.31 -8.33 -4.47
CA ASN A 315 -18.77 -9.56 -3.82
C ASN A 315 -17.81 -9.88 -2.67
N HIS A 316 -18.31 -10.35 -1.53
CA HIS A 316 -17.44 -10.71 -0.40
C HIS A 316 -16.36 -11.74 -0.77
N LEU A 317 -16.62 -12.62 -1.75
CA LEU A 317 -15.66 -13.57 -2.30
C LEU A 317 -14.56 -12.91 -3.17
N ASP A 318 -14.87 -11.79 -3.83
CA ASP A 318 -13.91 -10.97 -4.60
C ASP A 318 -13.12 -10.00 -3.69
N LEU A 319 -13.64 -9.73 -2.48
CA LEU A 319 -12.99 -8.96 -1.41
C LEU A 319 -12.09 -9.80 -0.51
N MET A 320 -12.19 -11.13 -0.56
CA MET A 320 -11.21 -11.97 0.10
C MET A 320 -9.92 -11.85 -0.69
N GLN A 321 -9.16 -10.80 -0.40
CA GLN A 321 -7.74 -10.81 -0.60
C GLN A 321 -7.16 -11.84 0.35
N GLY A 322 -6.00 -12.37 0.02
CA GLY A 322 -5.31 -13.32 0.87
C GLY A 322 -4.92 -14.59 0.19
N ILE A 323 -4.07 -15.32 0.88
CA ILE A 323 -3.36 -16.47 0.34
C ILE A 323 -4.19 -17.72 0.62
N THR A 324 -4.20 -18.64 -0.33
CA THR A 324 -4.82 -19.96 -0.19
C THR A 324 -4.08 -20.96 -1.08
N SER A 325 -4.24 -22.24 -0.78
CA SER A 325 -3.71 -23.31 -1.65
C SER A 325 -4.60 -23.46 -2.87
N ASN A 326 -3.97 -23.60 -4.04
CA ASN A 326 -4.71 -23.78 -5.28
C ASN A 326 -5.44 -25.13 -5.28
N LYS A 327 -6.77 -25.09 -5.40
CA LYS A 327 -7.63 -26.28 -5.37
C LYS A 327 -7.32 -27.30 -6.47
N ASN A 328 -6.83 -26.86 -7.62
CA ASN A 328 -6.48 -27.73 -8.76
C ASN A 328 -5.03 -28.23 -8.70
N ASN A 329 -4.18 -27.59 -7.90
CA ASN A 329 -2.79 -27.96 -7.70
C ASN A 329 -2.33 -27.42 -6.34
N ARG A 330 -2.50 -28.19 -5.27
CA ARG A 330 -2.24 -27.74 -3.89
C ARG A 330 -0.77 -27.45 -3.63
N ALA A 331 0.13 -27.84 -4.53
CA ALA A 331 1.53 -27.43 -4.47
C ALA A 331 1.75 -25.94 -4.72
N HIS A 332 0.76 -25.22 -5.27
CA HIS A 332 0.89 -23.79 -5.55
C HIS A 332 0.09 -22.98 -4.52
N LEU A 333 0.75 -22.02 -3.87
CA LEU A 333 0.07 -20.93 -3.21
C LEU A 333 -0.41 -19.92 -4.23
N ILE A 334 -1.63 -19.45 -4.05
CA ILE A 334 -2.24 -18.42 -4.88
C ILE A 334 -2.89 -17.38 -3.98
N ARG A 335 -2.95 -16.16 -4.48
CA ARG A 335 -3.97 -15.21 -4.06
C ARG A 335 -5.34 -15.76 -4.43
N ARG A 336 -6.36 -15.44 -3.65
CA ARG A 336 -7.74 -15.84 -3.94
C ARG A 336 -8.29 -15.34 -5.28
N ASN A 337 -7.68 -14.32 -5.88
CA ASN A 337 -7.96 -13.88 -7.25
C ASN A 337 -7.27 -14.75 -8.34
N GLY A 338 -6.54 -15.81 -7.96
CA GLY A 338 -5.89 -16.77 -8.85
C GLY A 338 -4.42 -16.47 -9.18
N ILE A 339 -3.87 -15.34 -8.74
CA ILE A 339 -2.47 -14.96 -9.01
C ILE A 339 -1.53 -15.83 -8.16
N PRO A 340 -0.45 -16.41 -8.72
CA PRO A 340 0.55 -17.13 -7.93
C PRO A 340 1.15 -16.28 -6.81
N PHE A 341 1.37 -16.88 -5.64
CA PHE A 341 2.04 -16.24 -4.52
C PHE A 341 3.34 -16.97 -4.19
N PHE A 342 4.43 -16.21 -4.09
CA PHE A 342 5.76 -16.71 -3.76
C PHE A 342 6.19 -16.11 -2.42
N ILE A 343 6.69 -16.96 -1.53
CA ILE A 343 7.21 -16.56 -0.21
C ILE A 343 8.68 -16.20 -0.38
N CYS A 344 9.05 -15.00 0.07
CA CYS A 344 10.42 -14.49 0.07
C CYS A 344 10.61 -13.56 1.26
N GLY A 345 11.15 -14.08 2.35
CA GLY A 345 11.41 -13.31 3.56
C GLY A 345 12.50 -13.95 4.41
N PRO A 346 12.88 -13.29 5.51
CA PRO A 346 13.70 -13.92 6.53
C PRO A 346 13.03 -15.20 7.08
N GLY A 347 13.80 -16.28 7.19
CA GLY A 347 13.42 -17.47 7.97
C GLY A 347 13.55 -17.25 9.49
N ASP A 348 14.31 -16.22 9.90
CA ASP A 348 14.59 -15.80 11.28
C ASP A 348 14.55 -14.24 11.29
N PRO A 349 13.70 -13.56 12.11
CA PRO A 349 13.60 -13.74 13.56
C PRO A 349 12.41 -14.57 14.07
N GLU A 350 12.65 -15.78 14.59
CA GLU A 350 11.64 -16.58 15.30
C GLU A 350 11.06 -15.84 16.53
N ASP A 351 11.92 -15.07 17.20
CA ASP A 351 11.63 -14.29 18.40
C ASP A 351 10.91 -12.96 18.13
N PHE A 352 10.49 -12.69 16.90
CA PHE A 352 9.90 -11.42 16.47
C PHE A 352 8.85 -10.86 17.44
N LEU A 353 7.94 -11.71 17.91
CA LEU A 353 6.85 -11.33 18.82
C LEU A 353 7.31 -10.94 20.23
N TYR A 354 8.56 -11.26 20.58
CA TYR A 354 9.13 -11.11 21.90
C TYR A 354 10.38 -10.21 21.96
N GLN A 355 10.81 -9.63 20.84
CA GLN A 355 11.98 -8.74 20.83
C GLN A 355 11.79 -7.49 21.71
N GLY A 356 12.86 -7.14 22.44
CA GLY A 356 12.88 -6.05 23.40
C GLY A 356 12.52 -6.48 24.83
N GLU A 357 12.56 -5.52 25.75
CA GLU A 357 12.23 -5.74 27.15
C GLU A 357 10.71 -5.88 27.35
N GLU A 358 10.32 -6.71 28.31
CA GLU A 358 8.93 -6.89 28.71
C GLU A 358 8.46 -5.70 29.59
N ASN A 359 7.34 -5.10 29.22
CA ASN A 359 6.64 -4.11 30.02
C ASN A 359 5.78 -4.79 31.11
N PRO A 360 5.37 -4.08 32.18
CA PRO A 360 4.54 -4.66 33.24
C PRO A 360 3.20 -5.29 32.81
N ASN A 361 2.67 -4.91 31.64
CA ASN A 361 1.45 -5.49 31.06
C ASN A 361 1.73 -6.68 30.11
N GLY A 362 2.99 -7.13 29.99
CA GLY A 362 3.43 -8.22 29.12
C GLY A 362 3.81 -7.82 27.69
N THR A 363 3.51 -6.59 27.26
CA THR A 363 3.89 -6.10 25.91
C THR A 363 5.40 -5.90 25.81
N ARG A 364 5.94 -5.83 24.59
CA ARG A 364 7.37 -5.64 24.31
C ARG A 364 7.69 -4.25 23.77
N ASN A 365 8.92 -3.78 23.98
CA ASN A 365 9.38 -2.46 23.54
C ASN A 365 10.50 -2.51 22.46
N GLY A 366 10.55 -3.59 21.67
CA GLY A 366 11.50 -3.77 20.57
C GLY A 366 11.24 -2.91 19.33
N ASP A 367 11.90 -3.26 18.22
CA ASP A 367 11.90 -2.52 16.95
C ASP A 367 11.08 -3.19 15.82
N GLN A 368 10.09 -4.01 16.19
CA GLN A 368 9.26 -4.80 15.27
C GLN A 368 8.64 -3.98 14.13
N ILE A 369 8.12 -2.78 14.42
CA ILE A 369 7.53 -1.89 13.39
C ILE A 369 8.60 -1.40 12.41
N GLN A 370 9.81 -1.12 12.88
CA GLN A 370 10.93 -0.74 12.01
C GLN A 370 11.32 -1.91 11.10
N LEU A 371 11.35 -3.14 11.62
CA LEU A 371 11.63 -4.34 10.84
C LEU A 371 10.58 -4.59 9.76
N ILE A 372 9.29 -4.47 10.09
CA ILE A 372 8.19 -4.60 9.11
C ILE A 372 8.35 -3.57 7.98
N LYS A 373 8.57 -2.29 8.33
CA LYS A 373 8.74 -1.21 7.35
C LYS A 373 9.98 -1.41 6.48
N LYS A 374 11.07 -1.88 7.09
CA LYS A 374 12.31 -2.19 6.37
C LYS A 374 12.06 -3.31 5.35
N LEU A 375 11.36 -4.37 5.73
CA LEU A 375 11.02 -5.46 4.82
C LEU A 375 10.15 -4.98 3.65
N ALA A 376 9.12 -4.18 3.94
CA ALA A 376 8.21 -3.61 2.95
C ALA A 376 8.91 -2.72 1.90
N ILE A 377 9.93 -1.97 2.31
CA ILE A 377 10.70 -1.09 1.40
C ILE A 377 11.64 -1.90 0.50
N ASN A 378 12.15 -3.04 1.00
CA ASN A 378 13.15 -3.85 0.29
C ASN A 378 12.55 -5.03 -0.48
N GLY A 379 11.22 -5.18 -0.50
CA GLY A 379 10.52 -6.17 -1.32
C GLY A 379 10.45 -7.58 -0.72
N GLY A 380 10.81 -7.75 0.56
CA GLY A 380 10.50 -8.99 1.27
C GLY A 380 9.02 -9.05 1.64
N ASN A 381 8.45 -10.25 1.66
CA ASN A 381 7.00 -10.44 1.79
C ASN A 381 6.60 -11.57 2.75
N CYS A 382 7.46 -11.90 3.72
CA CYS A 382 7.16 -12.88 4.77
C CYS A 382 7.96 -12.60 6.05
N ILE A 383 7.35 -12.83 7.21
CA ILE A 383 8.05 -12.91 8.50
C ILE A 383 7.59 -14.20 9.19
N TYR A 384 8.57 -15.00 9.59
CA TYR A 384 8.42 -16.15 10.48
C TYR A 384 8.31 -15.67 11.92
N MET A 385 7.38 -16.24 12.69
CA MET A 385 7.19 -15.85 14.08
C MET A 385 6.51 -16.94 14.88
N ILE A 386 6.87 -17.04 16.16
CA ILE A 386 6.41 -18.11 17.03
C ILE A 386 5.59 -17.55 18.19
N GLY A 387 4.39 -18.11 18.39
CA GLY A 387 3.44 -17.68 19.41
C GLY A 387 3.69 -18.22 20.80
N VAL A 388 4.40 -19.33 20.97
CA VAL A 388 4.87 -19.84 22.27
C VAL A 388 6.25 -20.44 22.09
N ARG A 389 7.24 -19.77 22.70
CA ARG A 389 8.64 -20.20 22.69
C ARG A 389 9.10 -20.83 24.00
N SER A 390 8.35 -20.61 25.08
CA SER A 390 8.60 -21.23 26.37
C SER A 390 7.98 -22.63 26.49
N HIS A 391 8.20 -23.31 27.63
CA HIS A 391 7.69 -24.65 27.94
C HIS A 391 8.35 -25.79 27.14
N GLY A 392 9.62 -25.62 26.78
CA GLY A 392 10.43 -26.68 26.19
C GLY A 392 11.33 -26.16 25.08
N GLY A 393 10.83 -25.22 24.29
CA GLY A 393 11.60 -24.60 23.21
C GLY A 393 12.59 -23.52 23.65
N ASP A 394 13.10 -22.81 22.66
CA ASP A 394 14.24 -21.91 22.76
C ASP A 394 13.96 -20.58 23.49
N GLY A 395 12.70 -20.27 23.79
CA GLY A 395 12.30 -19.06 24.49
C GLY A 395 12.45 -19.13 26.01
N ASP A 396 12.72 -17.98 26.62
CA ASP A 396 12.66 -17.86 28.09
C ASP A 396 11.20 -17.93 28.61
N PRO A 397 10.97 -18.14 29.92
CA PRO A 397 9.62 -18.32 30.48
C PRO A 397 8.62 -17.20 30.17
N SER A 398 9.06 -16.00 29.79
CA SER A 398 8.19 -14.85 29.44
C SER A 398 7.70 -14.85 27.98
N GLN A 399 8.14 -15.81 27.15
CA GLN A 399 7.87 -15.82 25.71
C GLN A 399 6.64 -16.68 25.38
N ASN A 400 5.49 -16.23 25.89
CA ASN A 400 4.18 -16.81 25.65
C ASN A 400 3.09 -15.74 25.87
N PRO A 401 1.85 -15.94 25.39
CA PRO A 401 0.80 -14.93 25.46
C PRO A 401 -0.12 -15.11 26.67
N PHE A 402 0.23 -15.93 27.66
CA PHE A 402 -0.63 -16.17 28.82
C PHE A 402 -0.48 -15.06 29.86
N MET A 403 -1.57 -14.73 30.56
CA MET A 403 -1.50 -13.78 31.69
C MET A 403 -0.52 -14.27 32.74
N ASN A 404 0.45 -13.42 33.10
CA ASN A 404 1.55 -13.72 34.02
C ASN A 404 2.37 -14.97 33.62
N HIS A 405 2.43 -15.28 32.33
CA HIS A 405 3.17 -16.43 31.80
C HIS A 405 2.69 -17.80 32.31
N ASP A 406 1.45 -17.89 32.81
CA ASP A 406 0.86 -19.11 33.35
C ASP A 406 -0.18 -19.70 32.38
N PRO A 407 0.07 -20.88 31.77
CA PRO A 407 -0.84 -21.50 30.80
C PRO A 407 -2.19 -21.93 31.39
N ASN A 408 -2.38 -21.87 32.72
CA ASN A 408 -3.67 -22.06 33.37
C ASN A 408 -4.51 -20.78 33.44
N LYS A 409 -3.97 -19.63 32.99
CA LYS A 409 -4.66 -18.35 32.93
C LYS A 409 -5.13 -18.05 31.50
N PRO A 410 -6.10 -17.13 31.33
CA PRO A 410 -6.48 -16.65 30.00
C PRO A 410 -5.31 -16.00 29.26
N LEU A 411 -5.47 -15.85 27.95
CA LEU A 411 -4.56 -15.06 27.12
C LEU A 411 -4.55 -13.59 27.55
N ASN A 412 -3.38 -12.98 27.47
CA ASN A 412 -3.17 -11.57 27.77
C ASN A 412 -3.58 -10.70 26.58
N ASN A 413 -4.69 -9.98 26.72
CA ASN A 413 -5.22 -9.13 25.65
C ASN A 413 -4.28 -7.98 25.26
N GLU A 414 -3.45 -7.47 26.17
CA GLU A 414 -2.50 -6.40 25.83
C GLU A 414 -1.42 -6.90 24.86
N ILE A 415 -0.89 -8.10 25.09
CA ILE A 415 0.03 -8.77 24.17
C ILE A 415 -0.65 -9.02 22.82
N LEU A 416 -1.86 -9.58 22.83
CA LEU A 416 -2.58 -9.87 21.58
C LEU A 416 -2.95 -8.61 20.79
N ASN A 417 -3.27 -7.50 21.47
CA ASN A 417 -3.52 -6.21 20.82
C ASN A 417 -2.25 -5.65 20.18
N GLN A 418 -1.09 -5.83 20.83
CA GLN A 418 0.19 -5.45 20.25
C GLN A 418 0.52 -6.28 19.00
N TRP A 419 0.35 -7.60 19.06
CA TRP A 419 0.52 -8.47 17.90
C TRP A 419 -0.42 -8.09 16.75
N GLU A 420 -1.69 -7.82 17.07
CA GLU A 420 -2.69 -7.37 16.09
C GLU A 420 -2.21 -6.12 15.34
N SER A 421 -1.61 -5.15 16.04
CA SER A 421 -1.06 -3.93 15.42
C SER A 421 0.09 -4.20 14.44
N TRP A 422 0.95 -5.17 14.76
CA TRP A 422 2.03 -5.60 13.87
C TRP A 422 1.48 -6.33 12.66
N PHE A 423 0.50 -7.21 12.86
CA PHE A 423 -0.15 -7.97 11.78
C PHE A 423 -0.92 -7.03 10.84
N GLU A 424 -1.56 -5.98 11.37
CA GLU A 424 -2.19 -4.93 10.56
C GLU A 424 -1.18 -4.16 9.69
N GLU A 425 0.03 -3.91 10.20
CA GLU A 425 1.10 -3.28 9.41
C GLU A 425 1.66 -4.24 8.35
N MET A 426 1.83 -5.52 8.68
CA MET A 426 2.28 -6.55 7.74
C MET A 426 1.29 -6.77 6.61
N ASP A 427 0.00 -6.97 6.92
CA ASP A 427 -1.05 -7.21 5.93
C ASP A 427 -1.18 -6.00 4.97
N ARG A 428 -1.05 -4.77 5.50
CA ARG A 428 -1.01 -3.52 4.73
C ARG A 428 0.15 -3.47 3.72
N ASN A 429 1.30 -4.01 4.09
CA ASN A 429 2.50 -3.99 3.26
C ASN A 429 2.67 -5.27 2.43
N ASP A 430 1.62 -6.10 2.37
CA ASP A 430 1.62 -7.35 1.63
C ASP A 430 2.66 -8.39 2.12
N ILE A 431 2.97 -8.32 3.42
CA ILE A 431 3.90 -9.23 4.10
C ILE A 431 3.09 -10.37 4.72
N LEU A 432 3.43 -11.60 4.35
CA LEU A 432 2.90 -12.83 4.93
C LEU A 432 3.28 -12.95 6.41
N ILE A 433 2.26 -13.17 7.23
CA ILE A 433 2.36 -13.60 8.61
C ILE A 433 2.48 -15.13 8.60
N PHE A 434 3.68 -15.65 8.80
CA PHE A 434 3.90 -17.09 8.95
C PHE A 434 3.88 -17.42 10.45
N PHE A 435 2.68 -17.65 10.99
CA PHE A 435 2.46 -17.78 12.43
C PHE A 435 2.63 -19.24 12.86
N ILE A 436 3.68 -19.53 13.60
CA ILE A 436 3.95 -20.82 14.22
C ILE A 436 3.35 -20.82 15.65
N PHE A 437 2.52 -21.80 15.99
CA PHE A 437 1.90 -21.84 17.33
C PHE A 437 2.91 -22.24 18.42
N TYR A 438 3.71 -23.27 18.16
CA TYR A 438 4.67 -23.83 19.10
C TYR A 438 6.06 -23.88 18.49
N ASP A 439 7.04 -23.43 19.27
CA ASP A 439 8.46 -23.60 18.99
C ASP A 439 8.86 -25.08 19.03
N ASP A 440 10.11 -25.35 18.66
CA ASP A 440 10.75 -26.65 18.81
C ASP A 440 10.66 -27.10 20.27
N SER A 441 10.63 -28.41 20.54
CA SER A 441 10.54 -28.96 21.90
C SER A 441 9.40 -28.47 22.84
N THR A 442 8.55 -27.52 22.42
CA THR A 442 7.52 -26.90 23.25
C THR A 442 6.38 -27.88 23.53
N CYS A 443 6.07 -28.09 24.82
CA CYS A 443 4.94 -28.92 25.22
C CYS A 443 4.27 -28.40 26.50
N ILE A 444 3.18 -27.64 26.35
CA ILE A 444 2.47 -27.07 27.51
C ILE A 444 1.63 -28.14 28.23
N TRP A 445 0.89 -28.96 27.46
CA TRP A 445 -0.07 -29.93 28.00
C TRP A 445 0.26 -31.37 27.56
N HIS A 446 0.94 -32.11 28.42
CA HIS A 446 1.43 -33.48 28.18
C HIS A 446 0.31 -34.55 28.09
N THR A 447 -0.43 -34.53 26.98
CA THR A 447 -1.65 -35.33 26.77
C THR A 447 -1.51 -36.37 25.66
N GLY A 448 -0.27 -36.64 25.22
CA GLY A 448 0.04 -37.56 24.13
C GLY A 448 -0.64 -37.13 22.83
N ASP A 449 -1.45 -38.02 22.25
CA ASP A 449 -2.18 -37.75 21.00
C ASP A 449 -3.50 -37.00 21.20
N GLU A 450 -3.99 -36.77 22.42
CA GLU A 450 -5.31 -36.17 22.68
C GLU A 450 -5.24 -34.67 22.94
N VAL A 451 -5.94 -33.84 22.15
CA VAL A 451 -5.98 -32.38 22.39
C VAL A 451 -6.92 -32.09 23.55
N CYS A 452 -6.38 -31.65 24.68
CA CYS A 452 -7.19 -31.31 25.85
C CYS A 452 -8.01 -30.04 25.62
N THR A 453 -8.97 -29.78 26.51
CA THR A 453 -9.85 -28.61 26.40
C THR A 453 -9.06 -27.30 26.42
N GLN A 454 -8.05 -27.17 27.28
CA GLN A 454 -7.23 -25.96 27.38
C GLN A 454 -6.48 -25.66 26.08
N GLU A 455 -5.82 -26.66 25.51
CA GLU A 455 -5.09 -26.53 24.25
C GLU A 455 -6.02 -26.21 23.08
N LYS A 456 -7.15 -26.91 23.01
CA LYS A 456 -8.18 -26.62 22.01
C LYS A 456 -8.63 -25.16 22.12
N THR A 457 -8.96 -24.68 23.32
CA THR A 457 -9.36 -23.29 23.56
C THR A 457 -8.24 -22.30 23.21
N PHE A 458 -6.98 -22.64 23.45
CA PHE A 458 -5.83 -21.82 23.04
C PHE A 458 -5.79 -21.61 21.52
N PHE A 459 -5.81 -22.69 20.74
CA PHE A 459 -5.83 -22.61 19.28
C PHE A 459 -7.06 -21.86 18.77
N GLU A 460 -8.25 -22.18 19.30
CA GLU A 460 -9.51 -21.53 18.93
C GLU A 460 -9.45 -20.01 19.16
N ASN A 461 -8.91 -19.56 20.28
CA ASN A 461 -8.82 -18.14 20.60
C ASN A 461 -7.86 -17.38 19.67
N ILE A 462 -6.66 -17.93 19.42
CA ILE A 462 -5.67 -17.32 18.52
C ILE A 462 -6.20 -17.27 17.09
N VAL A 463 -6.75 -18.38 16.58
CA VAL A 463 -7.33 -18.45 15.23
C VAL A 463 -8.48 -17.47 15.09
N ASN A 464 -9.43 -17.46 16.03
CA ASN A 464 -10.57 -16.53 15.95
C ASN A 464 -10.16 -15.06 16.02
N ARG A 465 -9.06 -14.74 16.72
CA ARG A 465 -8.55 -13.37 16.82
C ARG A 465 -7.92 -12.90 15.51
N PHE A 466 -7.08 -13.72 14.88
CA PHE A 466 -6.22 -13.27 13.79
C PHE A 466 -6.60 -13.78 12.39
N LYS A 467 -7.57 -14.71 12.24
CA LYS A 467 -8.07 -15.17 10.92
C LYS A 467 -8.62 -14.06 10.02
N LYS A 468 -8.79 -12.84 10.54
CA LYS A 468 -9.24 -11.66 9.77
C LYS A 468 -8.19 -11.13 8.78
N PHE A 469 -6.92 -11.48 8.96
CA PHE A 469 -5.83 -11.02 8.09
C PHE A 469 -5.79 -11.82 6.78
N ASN A 470 -5.41 -11.16 5.69
CA ASN A 470 -5.44 -11.76 4.35
C ASN A 470 -4.17 -12.60 4.10
N ASN A 471 -3.03 -12.10 4.55
CA ASN A 471 -1.72 -12.69 4.31
C ASN A 471 -1.27 -13.49 5.53
N LEU A 472 -1.86 -14.67 5.71
CA LEU A 472 -1.64 -15.51 6.88
C LEU A 472 -1.48 -16.99 6.49
N ILE A 473 -0.50 -17.66 7.11
CA ILE A 473 -0.34 -19.11 7.14
C ILE A 473 -0.24 -19.54 8.59
N TRP A 474 -0.99 -20.58 8.95
CA TRP A 474 -0.97 -21.19 10.28
C TRP A 474 -0.02 -22.37 10.31
N CYS A 475 1.15 -22.25 10.92
CA CYS A 475 2.05 -23.37 11.14
C CYS A 475 1.85 -23.96 12.55
N ILE A 476 1.61 -25.26 12.66
CA ILE A 476 1.19 -25.86 13.94
C ILE A 476 2.33 -25.93 14.95
N ALA A 477 3.51 -26.35 14.53
CA ALA A 477 4.69 -26.44 15.37
C ALA A 477 5.94 -26.39 14.50
N GLU A 478 6.98 -25.76 15.02
CA GLU A 478 8.36 -25.94 14.57
C GLU A 478 8.82 -27.38 14.88
N GLU A 479 9.62 -27.95 13.98
CA GLU A 479 10.21 -29.30 14.12
C GLU A 479 9.35 -30.34 14.85
N TYR A 480 8.10 -30.50 14.42
CA TYR A 480 7.05 -31.09 15.27
C TYR A 480 7.40 -32.48 15.85
N GLN A 481 8.23 -33.24 15.16
CA GLN A 481 8.63 -34.60 15.53
C GLN A 481 9.39 -34.69 16.86
N GLU A 482 9.94 -33.59 17.38
CA GLU A 482 10.62 -33.59 18.67
C GLU A 482 9.68 -33.93 19.84
N VAL A 483 8.43 -33.49 19.76
CA VAL A 483 7.44 -33.62 20.83
C VAL A 483 6.18 -34.36 20.37
N TYR A 484 5.75 -34.10 19.14
CA TYR A 484 4.40 -34.44 18.68
C TYR A 484 4.43 -35.56 17.66
N THR A 485 3.39 -36.40 17.70
CA THR A 485 3.13 -37.39 16.65
C THR A 485 2.36 -36.76 15.50
N ALA A 486 2.42 -37.37 14.31
CA ALA A 486 1.58 -36.97 13.18
C ALA A 486 0.07 -36.99 13.52
N LYS A 487 -0.38 -37.92 14.37
CA LYS A 487 -1.78 -38.00 14.80
C LYS A 487 -2.16 -36.78 15.66
N ARG A 488 -1.25 -36.31 16.52
CA ARG A 488 -1.44 -35.07 17.29
C ARG A 488 -1.54 -33.86 16.37
N ILE A 489 -0.61 -33.72 15.42
CA ILE A 489 -0.62 -32.62 14.43
C ILE A 489 -1.91 -32.63 13.59
N SER A 490 -2.36 -33.78 13.10
CA SER A 490 -3.60 -33.90 12.33
C SER A 490 -4.83 -33.39 13.10
N LYS A 491 -4.92 -33.67 14.41
CA LYS A 491 -6.02 -33.17 15.26
C LYS A 491 -5.96 -31.65 15.44
N LEU A 492 -4.77 -31.08 15.67
CA LEU A 492 -4.59 -29.63 15.77
C LEU A 492 -4.91 -28.93 14.44
N ALA A 493 -4.46 -29.49 13.31
CA ALA A 493 -4.81 -29.01 11.98
C ALA A 493 -6.32 -28.99 11.75
N SER A 494 -7.03 -30.04 12.20
CA SER A 494 -8.49 -30.11 12.12
C SER A 494 -9.19 -29.04 12.97
N ILE A 495 -8.63 -28.67 14.13
CA ILE A 495 -9.18 -27.59 14.97
C ILE A 495 -9.03 -26.25 14.25
N ILE A 496 -7.83 -25.92 13.77
CA ILE A 496 -7.58 -24.69 13.00
C ILE A 496 -8.53 -24.62 11.80
N ARG A 497 -8.64 -25.71 11.03
CA ARG A 497 -9.51 -25.76 9.85
C ARG A 497 -10.98 -25.53 10.18
N HIS A 498 -11.45 -26.02 11.33
CA HIS A 498 -12.83 -25.83 11.77
C HIS A 498 -13.11 -24.37 12.17
N CYS A 499 -12.13 -23.68 12.75
CA CYS A 499 -12.28 -22.33 13.28
C CYS A 499 -12.02 -21.23 12.26
N ASP A 500 -11.22 -21.51 11.23
CA ASP A 500 -10.87 -20.55 10.19
C ASP A 500 -11.80 -20.69 8.96
N GLU A 501 -12.91 -19.95 8.96
CA GLU A 501 -13.85 -19.88 7.85
C GLU A 501 -13.26 -19.28 6.57
N PHE A 502 -12.18 -18.49 6.69
CA PHE A 502 -11.48 -17.95 5.54
C PHE A 502 -10.67 -19.05 4.86
N ARG A 503 -10.29 -20.11 5.56
CA ARG A 503 -9.49 -21.24 5.05
C ARG A 503 -8.09 -20.81 4.61
N HIS A 504 -7.34 -20.19 5.51
CA HIS A 504 -5.91 -19.97 5.29
C HIS A 504 -5.18 -21.31 5.12
N PRO A 505 -4.02 -21.33 4.44
CA PRO A 505 -3.16 -22.49 4.41
C PRO A 505 -2.73 -22.88 5.82
N ILE A 506 -2.73 -24.18 6.09
CA ILE A 506 -2.20 -24.75 7.34
C ILE A 506 -0.89 -25.46 7.01
N ALA A 507 0.17 -25.10 7.72
CA ALA A 507 1.50 -25.64 7.57
C ALA A 507 1.92 -26.47 8.80
N VAL A 508 2.97 -27.26 8.62
CA VAL A 508 3.74 -27.86 9.70
C VAL A 508 5.22 -27.82 9.32
N HIS A 509 6.09 -27.51 10.28
CA HIS A 509 7.53 -27.58 10.10
C HIS A 509 8.02 -28.98 10.46
N SER A 510 8.85 -29.57 9.62
CA SER A 510 9.41 -30.92 9.86
C SER A 510 10.91 -30.84 10.12
N LEU A 511 11.41 -31.77 10.93
CA LEU A 511 12.85 -32.05 11.06
C LEU A 511 13.52 -32.22 9.70
N ASP A 512 14.85 -32.11 9.71
CA ASP A 512 15.73 -32.23 8.55
C ASP A 512 15.35 -33.38 7.60
N GLY A 513 15.01 -33.04 6.36
CA GLY A 513 14.68 -34.00 5.32
C GLY A 513 13.64 -33.53 4.30
N ILE A 514 13.36 -34.38 3.32
CA ILE A 514 12.48 -34.06 2.18
C ILE A 514 11.26 -34.98 2.04
N ASP A 515 11.05 -35.91 2.99
CA ASP A 515 9.93 -36.85 2.99
C ASP A 515 8.90 -36.51 4.07
N PHE A 516 7.70 -36.14 3.62
CA PHE A 516 6.55 -35.77 4.45
C PHE A 516 5.46 -36.85 4.51
N GLY A 517 5.76 -38.05 4.02
CA GLY A 517 4.79 -39.09 3.65
C GLY A 517 3.70 -39.42 4.68
N ILE A 518 4.00 -39.33 5.99
CA ILE A 518 3.02 -39.62 7.05
C ILE A 518 1.87 -38.61 7.09
N LEU A 519 2.15 -37.32 6.81
CA LEU A 519 1.17 -36.23 6.82
C LEU A 519 0.80 -35.75 5.42
N ALA A 520 1.46 -36.27 4.39
CA ALA A 520 1.33 -35.86 3.00
C ALA A 520 -0.11 -35.90 2.44
N ASP A 521 -0.96 -36.78 2.97
CA ASP A 521 -2.36 -36.94 2.56
C ASP A 521 -3.36 -36.41 3.62
N ASP A 522 -2.89 -35.69 4.63
CA ASP A 522 -3.77 -35.05 5.61
C ASP A 522 -4.67 -34.00 4.89
N PRO A 523 -5.99 -34.03 5.10
CA PRO A 523 -6.92 -33.16 4.39
C PRO A 523 -6.87 -31.70 4.87
N ASN A 524 -6.28 -31.44 6.04
CA ASN A 524 -6.23 -30.12 6.65
C ASN A 524 -4.89 -29.42 6.41
N ILE A 525 -3.80 -30.17 6.27
CA ILE A 525 -2.45 -29.65 6.03
C ILE A 525 -2.27 -29.33 4.54
N ASP A 526 -1.82 -28.12 4.27
CA ASP A 526 -1.64 -27.56 2.92
C ASP A 526 -0.17 -27.37 2.55
N GLN A 527 0.72 -27.20 3.52
CA GLN A 527 2.12 -26.85 3.29
C GLN A 527 3.04 -27.56 4.29
N PHE A 528 4.25 -27.89 3.84
CA PHE A 528 5.36 -28.31 4.70
C PHE A 528 6.47 -27.27 4.65
N ALA A 529 6.86 -26.75 5.83
CA ALA A 529 8.06 -25.96 6.00
C ALA A 529 9.23 -26.93 6.26
N ILE A 530 10.28 -26.78 5.47
CA ILE A 530 11.38 -27.72 5.35
C ILE A 530 12.64 -27.15 5.99
N GLN A 531 13.20 -27.91 6.93
CA GLN A 531 14.62 -27.88 7.23
C GLN A 531 15.36 -28.83 6.29
N TYR A 532 16.40 -28.34 5.62
CA TYR A 532 17.27 -29.18 4.80
C TYR A 532 18.73 -28.73 4.84
N ASN A 533 19.50 -29.42 5.68
CA ASN A 533 20.87 -29.11 6.03
C ASN A 533 21.85 -29.89 5.14
N VAL A 534 22.26 -29.27 4.04
CA VAL A 534 23.23 -29.83 3.08
C VAL A 534 24.43 -28.91 2.87
N LYS A 535 25.48 -29.41 2.20
CA LYS A 535 26.78 -28.72 2.16
C LYS A 535 26.92 -27.72 1.02
N SER A 536 26.04 -27.76 0.02
CA SER A 536 26.11 -26.91 -1.17
C SER A 536 24.74 -26.46 -1.66
N ASP A 537 24.72 -25.34 -2.36
CA ASP A 537 23.54 -24.74 -2.98
C ASP A 537 22.92 -25.67 -4.03
N THR A 538 23.77 -26.42 -4.73
CA THR A 538 23.38 -27.40 -5.74
C THR A 538 22.67 -28.59 -5.10
N GLU A 539 23.18 -29.12 -3.98
CA GLU A 539 22.50 -30.17 -3.23
C GLU A 539 21.16 -29.67 -2.68
N LEU A 540 21.13 -28.44 -2.17
CA LEU A 540 19.92 -27.82 -1.63
C LEU A 540 18.85 -27.69 -2.72
N HIS A 541 19.22 -27.11 -3.86
CA HIS A 541 18.33 -26.96 -5.01
C HIS A 541 17.77 -28.31 -5.48
N ASN A 542 18.64 -29.30 -5.67
CA ASN A 542 18.24 -30.62 -6.15
C ASN A 542 17.29 -31.32 -5.16
N GLY A 543 17.57 -31.25 -3.86
CA GLY A 543 16.70 -31.79 -2.82
C GLY A 543 15.33 -31.12 -2.80
N MET A 544 15.27 -29.79 -2.94
CA MET A 544 14.00 -29.06 -3.00
C MET A 544 13.19 -29.39 -4.27
N VAL A 545 13.85 -29.59 -5.42
CA VAL A 545 13.21 -30.07 -6.65
C VAL A 545 12.68 -31.50 -6.48
N GLU A 546 13.43 -32.37 -5.80
CA GLU A 546 12.98 -33.73 -5.47
C GLU A 546 11.76 -33.70 -4.55
N ALA A 547 11.80 -32.93 -3.47
CA ALA A 547 10.70 -32.74 -2.54
C ALA A 547 9.43 -32.25 -3.28
N TRP A 548 9.58 -31.27 -4.17
CA TRP A 548 8.50 -30.76 -5.03
C TRP A 548 7.89 -31.85 -5.90
N ASN A 549 8.70 -32.71 -6.50
CA ASN A 549 8.23 -33.83 -7.30
C ASN A 549 7.50 -34.89 -6.44
N LEU A 550 7.98 -35.16 -5.23
CA LEU A 550 7.34 -36.08 -4.26
C LEU A 550 5.99 -35.55 -3.75
N ALA A 551 5.82 -34.22 -3.72
CA ALA A 551 4.54 -33.61 -3.37
C ALA A 551 3.42 -34.03 -4.32
N ARG A 552 3.72 -34.30 -5.60
CA ARG A 552 2.73 -34.74 -6.61
C ARG A 552 1.47 -33.87 -6.61
N LYS A 553 1.63 -32.55 -6.46
CA LYS A 553 0.54 -31.55 -6.39
C LYS A 553 -0.38 -31.64 -5.16
N ARG A 554 -0.03 -32.43 -4.13
CA ARG A 554 -0.86 -32.67 -2.94
C ARG A 554 -0.74 -31.60 -1.86
N TYR A 555 0.44 -30.98 -1.75
CA TYR A 555 0.78 -29.96 -0.77
C TYR A 555 1.87 -29.03 -1.31
N ASN A 556 1.95 -27.83 -0.76
CA ASN A 556 3.00 -26.86 -1.02
C ASN A 556 4.24 -27.14 -0.15
N ILE A 557 5.40 -26.67 -0.62
CA ILE A 557 6.67 -26.80 0.07
C ILE A 557 7.27 -25.41 0.22
N ASN A 558 7.83 -25.15 1.40
CA ASN A 558 8.55 -23.93 1.73
C ASN A 558 9.92 -24.28 2.34
N MET A 559 11.00 -23.73 1.80
CA MET A 559 12.34 -23.89 2.38
C MET A 559 12.47 -22.91 3.54
N SER A 560 12.30 -23.39 4.78
CA SER A 560 12.32 -22.55 5.99
C SER A 560 13.71 -22.43 6.58
N GLU A 561 14.49 -23.52 6.61
CA GLU A 561 15.77 -23.54 7.31
C GLU A 561 16.85 -24.33 6.57
N SER A 562 18.05 -23.73 6.49
CA SER A 562 19.28 -24.44 6.13
C SER A 562 20.50 -23.87 6.84
N ALA A 563 21.24 -24.75 7.50
CA ALA A 563 22.48 -24.41 8.17
C ALA A 563 23.61 -24.17 7.16
N GLY A 564 24.48 -23.20 7.45
CA GLY A 564 25.76 -23.03 6.74
C GLY A 564 25.72 -22.24 5.44
N PHE A 565 24.56 -21.68 5.04
CA PHE A 565 24.42 -20.85 3.83
C PHE A 565 24.69 -19.34 4.04
N GLY A 566 25.14 -18.97 5.24
CA GLY A 566 25.61 -17.63 5.59
C GLY A 566 24.51 -16.57 5.75
N THR A 567 24.80 -15.53 6.51
CA THR A 567 23.97 -14.33 6.65
C THR A 567 24.75 -13.09 6.21
N GLY A 568 24.07 -12.03 5.77
CA GLY A 568 24.71 -10.74 5.48
C GLY A 568 25.36 -10.62 4.10
N GLU A 569 26.51 -9.94 4.01
CA GLU A 569 27.13 -9.46 2.77
C GLU A 569 27.61 -10.60 1.83
N SER A 570 27.89 -11.78 2.37
CA SER A 570 28.22 -12.99 1.60
C SER A 570 27.03 -13.63 0.89
N ALA A 571 25.81 -13.50 1.45
CA ALA A 571 24.57 -14.01 0.87
C ALA A 571 23.98 -13.08 -0.21
N ARG A 572 24.53 -11.86 -0.36
CA ARG A 572 24.10 -10.84 -1.35
C ARG A 572 24.99 -10.78 -2.59
N LYS A 573 26.00 -11.65 -2.71
CA LYS A 573 26.96 -11.66 -3.82
C LYS A 573 26.54 -12.56 -4.96
#